data_AF-A0A7K2PWQ8-F1
#
_entry.id   AF-A0A7K2PWQ8-F1
#
_cell.length_a   1.000
_cell.length_b   1.000
_cell.length_c   1.000
_cell.angle_alpha   90.00
_cell.angle_beta   90.00
_cell.angle_gamma   90.00
#
_symmetry.space_group_name_H-M   'P 1'
#
loop_
_entity.id
_entity.type
_entity.pdbx_description
1 polymer ?
#
loop_
_entity_poly.entity_id
_entity_poly.type
_entity_poly.pdbx_seq_one_letter_code
_entity_poly.pdbx_strand_id
1 'polypeptide(L)'
;MPQLHATALLFDMDGTLVDSTALVESTWAGFCERHRLDLAEVLAFAHGRPTRETVGHFLSDPNLAAAETRRLVAHEESETTGITEVPGARALLAALPPHTWGVVTSAGRRLAEVRMAAAGLPLPGILVSADEVSRGKPDPEGYLSAAAQLGCPPQDAVVVEDSSAGVRAGLAACGRTVVIGALDTYDDVAPRWTDFRGFRVEPPRAGVSGVLLDVPEPVAAGQVVAR
;
A
#
# COMPACT_ATOMS: atom_id res chain seq x y z
N MET A 1 -4.81 -13.53 -22.07
CA MET A 1 -4.44 -12.92 -20.77
C MET A 1 -5.73 -12.54 -20.08
N PRO A 2 -5.91 -12.86 -18.79
CA PRO A 2 -7.02 -12.33 -18.00
C PRO A 2 -7.08 -10.80 -18.09
N GLN A 3 -8.28 -10.25 -17.93
CA GLN A 3 -8.50 -8.81 -17.95
C GLN A 3 -9.08 -8.33 -16.62
N LEU A 4 -8.53 -7.22 -16.11
CA LEU A 4 -9.05 -6.53 -14.95
C LEU A 4 -9.62 -5.17 -15.38
N HIS A 5 -10.90 -4.95 -15.10
CA HIS A 5 -11.59 -3.69 -15.38
C HIS A 5 -11.91 -2.96 -14.08
N ALA A 6 -11.58 -1.66 -14.03
CA ALA A 6 -11.90 -0.78 -12.91
C ALA A 6 -12.13 0.65 -13.41
N THR A 7 -13.05 1.39 -12.80
CA THR A 7 -13.16 2.84 -13.03
C THR A 7 -11.98 3.57 -12.39
N ALA A 8 -11.55 3.12 -11.21
CA ALA A 8 -10.39 3.64 -10.51
C ALA A 8 -9.55 2.51 -9.87
N LEU A 9 -8.24 2.71 -9.82
CA LEU A 9 -7.30 1.85 -9.09
C LEU A 9 -6.79 2.58 -7.84
N LEU A 10 -7.00 1.99 -6.66
CA LEU A 10 -6.55 2.55 -5.39
C LEU A 10 -5.41 1.72 -4.84
N PHE A 11 -4.21 2.25 -4.92
CA PHE A 11 -3.00 1.53 -4.53
C PHE A 11 -2.65 1.83 -3.07
N ASP A 12 -2.29 0.80 -2.32
CA ASP A 12 -1.36 1.02 -1.21
C ASP A 12 0.04 1.40 -1.72
N MET A 13 0.92 1.89 -0.83
CA MET A 13 2.25 2.34 -1.18
C MET A 13 3.35 1.37 -0.76
N ASP A 14 3.57 1.19 0.55
CA ASP A 14 4.71 0.46 1.10
C ASP A 14 4.48 -1.05 0.97
N GLY A 15 5.35 -1.75 0.25
CA GLY A 15 5.19 -3.17 -0.07
C GLY A 15 4.29 -3.44 -1.27
N THR A 16 3.47 -2.46 -1.68
CA THR A 16 2.62 -2.55 -2.88
C THR A 16 3.26 -1.87 -4.09
N LEU A 17 3.51 -0.56 -4.06
CA LEU A 17 4.13 0.22 -5.14
C LEU A 17 5.63 0.43 -4.92
N VAL A 18 6.02 0.61 -3.67
CA VAL A 18 7.36 0.94 -3.22
C VAL A 18 7.89 -0.22 -2.39
N ASP A 19 9.04 -0.78 -2.75
CA ASP A 19 9.77 -1.66 -1.86
C ASP A 19 10.63 -0.82 -0.89
N SER A 20 10.12 -0.67 0.33
CA SER A 20 10.78 -0.01 1.45
C SER A 20 11.16 -1.00 2.56
N THR A 21 11.03 -2.30 2.30
CA THR A 21 11.05 -3.37 3.31
C THR A 21 12.32 -3.34 4.15
N ALA A 22 13.49 -3.33 3.52
CA ALA A 22 14.78 -3.36 4.22
C ALA A 22 14.98 -2.14 5.14
N LEU A 23 14.54 -0.96 4.71
CA LEU A 23 14.64 0.27 5.51
C LEU A 23 13.68 0.23 6.72
N VAL A 24 12.44 -0.19 6.48
CA VAL A 24 11.41 -0.30 7.53
C VAL A 24 11.82 -1.34 8.57
N GLU A 25 12.31 -2.51 8.14
CA GLU A 25 12.82 -3.55 9.04
C GLU A 25 14.00 -3.07 9.88
N SER A 26 14.97 -2.39 9.26
CA SER A 26 16.11 -1.78 9.99
C SER A 26 15.64 -0.74 11.01
N THR A 27 14.65 0.07 10.65
CA THR A 27 14.05 1.08 11.54
C THR A 27 13.38 0.44 12.76
N TRP A 28 12.60 -0.62 12.54
CA TRP A 28 11.97 -1.39 13.62
C TRP A 28 12.98 -2.17 14.46
N ALA A 29 14.04 -2.72 13.86
CA ALA A 29 15.12 -3.38 14.60
C ALA A 29 15.77 -2.43 15.59
N GLY A 30 16.10 -1.20 15.17
CA GLY A 30 16.64 -0.19 16.07
C GLY A 30 15.65 0.22 17.17
N PHE A 31 14.35 0.29 16.89
CA PHE A 31 13.31 0.51 17.91
C PHE A 31 13.28 -0.62 18.94
N CYS A 32 13.25 -1.87 18.47
CA CYS A 32 13.20 -3.04 19.33
C CYS A 32 14.43 -3.15 20.24
N GLU A 33 15.62 -2.82 19.73
CA GLU A 33 16.85 -2.80 20.52
C GLU A 33 16.76 -1.79 21.69
N ARG A 34 16.25 -0.57 21.43
CA ARG A 34 16.13 0.49 22.46
C ARG A 34 15.16 0.11 23.57
N HIS A 35 14.07 -0.59 23.22
CA HIS A 35 12.97 -0.90 24.15
C HIS A 35 12.92 -2.36 24.60
N ARG A 36 13.88 -3.17 24.16
CA ARG A 36 13.99 -4.63 24.45
C ARG A 36 12.73 -5.40 24.07
N LEU A 37 12.22 -5.12 22.87
CA LEU A 37 11.07 -5.79 22.29
C LEU A 37 11.51 -6.88 21.31
N ASP A 38 10.63 -7.85 21.06
CA ASP A 38 10.85 -8.84 20.01
C ASP A 38 10.55 -8.24 18.63
N LEU A 39 11.52 -8.34 17.71
CA LEU A 39 11.38 -7.76 16.38
C LEU A 39 10.30 -8.46 15.55
N ALA A 40 10.17 -9.79 15.67
CA ALA A 40 9.18 -10.52 14.88
C ALA A 40 7.76 -10.16 15.30
N GLU A 41 7.51 -10.00 16.61
CA GLU A 41 6.23 -9.52 17.13
C GLU A 41 5.90 -8.11 16.64
N VAL A 42 6.86 -7.19 16.69
CA VAL A 42 6.67 -5.80 16.23
C VAL A 42 6.40 -5.75 14.72
N LEU A 43 7.18 -6.46 13.90
CA LEU A 43 6.98 -6.49 12.45
C LEU A 43 5.62 -7.10 12.07
N ALA A 44 5.21 -8.18 12.74
CA ALA A 44 3.91 -8.81 12.51
C ALA A 44 2.74 -7.87 12.83
N PHE A 45 2.88 -7.01 13.83
CA PHE A 45 1.86 -6.00 14.16
C PHE A 45 1.91 -4.80 13.21
N ALA A 46 3.11 -4.31 12.88
CA ALA A 46 3.33 -3.05 12.19
C ALA A 46 2.88 -3.05 10.72
N HIS A 47 2.87 -4.20 10.07
CA HIS A 47 2.65 -4.31 8.64
C HIS A 47 1.29 -3.72 8.20
N GLY A 48 1.32 -2.72 7.32
CA GLY A 48 0.15 -1.99 6.85
C GLY A 48 -0.46 -0.99 7.86
N ARG A 49 0.16 -0.78 9.03
CA ARG A 49 -0.35 0.13 10.08
C ARG A 49 0.48 1.40 10.24
N PRO A 50 -0.11 2.51 10.70
CA PRO A 50 0.64 3.71 11.02
C PRO A 50 1.65 3.49 12.15
N THR A 51 2.86 4.07 12.04
CA THR A 51 3.93 4.01 13.05
C THR A 51 3.42 4.35 14.47
N ARG A 52 2.56 5.37 14.59
CA ARG A 52 1.95 5.80 15.86
C ARG A 52 1.12 4.70 16.55
N GLU A 53 0.43 3.87 15.77
CA GLU A 53 -0.41 2.80 16.28
C GLU A 53 0.47 1.65 16.79
N THR A 54 1.48 1.26 16.02
CA THR A 54 2.47 0.27 16.43
C THR A 54 3.20 0.70 17.70
N VAL A 55 3.75 1.91 17.74
CA VAL A 55 4.47 2.40 18.92
C VAL A 55 3.55 2.46 20.14
N GLY A 56 2.32 2.95 20.00
CA GLY A 56 1.35 3.00 21.09
C GLY A 56 0.86 1.62 21.57
N HIS A 57 0.97 0.58 20.72
CA HIS A 57 0.67 -0.79 21.12
C HIS A 57 1.74 -1.37 22.05
N PHE A 58 3.02 -1.11 21.77
CA PHE A 58 4.14 -1.69 22.51
C PHE A 58 4.66 -0.80 23.65
N LEU A 59 4.41 0.51 23.63
CA LEU A 59 4.83 1.44 24.68
C LEU A 59 3.62 2.01 25.42
N SER A 60 3.50 1.69 26.71
CA SER A 60 2.36 2.13 27.54
C SER A 60 2.44 3.58 28.01
N ASP A 61 3.63 4.19 28.05
CA ASP A 61 3.80 5.62 28.39
C ASP A 61 3.49 6.50 27.15
N PRO A 62 2.43 7.33 27.20
CA PRO A 62 2.03 8.14 26.04
C PRO A 62 3.07 9.18 25.62
N ASN A 63 3.85 9.73 26.55
CA ASN A 63 4.86 10.74 26.22
C ASN A 63 6.06 10.09 25.53
N LEU A 64 6.47 8.92 26.02
CA LEU A 64 7.52 8.13 25.39
C LEU A 64 7.08 7.66 24.00
N ALA A 65 5.86 7.14 23.87
CA ALA A 65 5.29 6.71 22.60
C ALA A 65 5.26 7.86 21.57
N ALA A 66 4.84 9.05 21.98
CA ALA A 66 4.83 10.22 21.10
C ALA A 66 6.25 10.70 20.71
N ALA A 67 7.23 10.58 21.62
CA ALA A 67 8.62 10.91 21.31
C ALA A 67 9.25 9.91 20.32
N GLU A 68 9.05 8.61 20.54
CA GLU A 68 9.57 7.57 19.66
C GLU A 68 8.90 7.59 18.29
N THR A 69 7.59 7.83 18.23
CA THR A 69 6.89 8.00 16.95
C THR A 69 7.53 9.11 16.12
N ARG A 70 7.78 10.29 16.72
CA ARG A 70 8.43 11.41 16.02
C ARG A 70 9.84 11.05 15.57
N ARG A 71 10.61 10.34 16.40
CA ARG A 71 11.96 9.89 16.07
C ARG A 71 11.97 8.93 14.87
N LEU A 72 11.08 7.94 14.87
CA LEU A 72 11.00 6.95 13.80
C LEU A 72 10.57 7.60 12.49
N VAL A 73 9.50 8.40 12.51
CA VAL A 73 9.03 9.13 11.30
C VAL A 73 10.14 10.03 10.76
N ALA A 74 10.82 10.81 11.60
CA ALA A 74 11.89 11.69 11.15
C ALA A 74 13.08 10.91 10.54
N HIS A 75 13.38 9.72 11.07
CA HIS A 75 14.41 8.85 10.50
C HIS A 75 13.98 8.34 9.12
N GLU A 76 12.77 7.79 9.00
CA GLU A 76 12.22 7.26 7.74
C GLU A 76 12.09 8.34 6.66
N GLU A 77 11.81 9.60 7.04
CA GLU A 77 11.76 10.73 6.09
C GLU A 77 13.15 11.17 5.60
N SER A 78 14.21 10.86 6.35
CA SER A 78 15.58 11.31 6.06
C SER A 78 16.44 10.26 5.35
N GLU A 79 16.05 8.99 5.45
CA GLU A 79 16.76 7.85 4.87
C GLU A 79 15.94 7.26 3.73
N THR A 80 16.58 7.12 2.56
CA THR A 80 15.94 6.59 1.35
C THR A 80 16.78 5.52 0.66
N THR A 81 17.92 5.17 1.25
CA THR A 81 18.82 4.16 0.71
C THR A 81 18.11 2.81 0.60
N GLY A 82 18.20 2.21 -0.58
CA GLY A 82 17.59 0.90 -0.85
C GLY A 82 16.10 0.94 -1.17
N ILE A 83 15.45 2.11 -1.15
CA ILE A 83 14.07 2.23 -1.63
C ILE A 83 14.04 2.09 -3.14
N THR A 84 13.25 1.13 -3.62
CA THR A 84 13.02 0.90 -5.05
C THR A 84 11.53 0.79 -5.35
N GLU A 85 11.17 0.75 -6.64
CA GLU A 85 9.82 0.33 -7.01
C GLU A 85 9.61 -1.16 -6.73
N VAL A 86 8.38 -1.56 -6.44
CA VAL A 86 7.96 -2.94 -6.67
C VAL A 86 8.01 -3.19 -8.18
N PRO A 87 8.61 -4.31 -8.66
CA PRO A 87 8.91 -4.48 -10.08
C PRO A 87 7.72 -4.22 -11.01
N GLY A 88 7.87 -3.24 -11.90
CA GLY A 88 6.86 -2.86 -12.89
C GLY A 88 5.88 -1.76 -12.46
N ALA A 89 5.89 -1.33 -11.20
CA ALA A 89 5.00 -0.27 -10.70
C ALA A 89 5.16 1.03 -11.50
N ARG A 90 6.39 1.51 -11.76
CA ARG A 90 6.65 2.73 -12.53
C ARG A 90 6.08 2.64 -13.94
N ALA A 91 6.28 1.52 -14.60
CA ALA A 91 5.79 1.30 -15.97
C ALA A 91 4.25 1.29 -16.01
N LEU A 92 3.61 0.65 -15.02
CA LEU A 92 2.16 0.65 -14.88
C LEU A 92 1.62 2.07 -14.62
N LEU A 93 2.12 2.75 -13.58
CA LEU A 93 1.65 4.08 -13.20
C LEU A 93 1.85 5.12 -14.32
N ALA A 94 2.94 5.04 -15.08
CA ALA A 94 3.19 5.92 -16.22
C ALA A 94 2.20 5.71 -17.38
N ALA A 95 1.61 4.53 -17.50
CA ALA A 95 0.62 4.20 -18.52
C ALA A 95 -0.82 4.51 -18.09
N LEU A 96 -1.07 4.66 -16.78
CA LEU A 96 -2.40 4.94 -16.25
C LEU A 96 -2.79 6.41 -16.49
N PRO A 97 -4.03 6.69 -16.95
CA PRO A 97 -4.56 8.04 -17.00
C PRO A 97 -4.55 8.71 -15.60
N PRO A 98 -4.10 9.97 -15.46
CA PRO A 98 -3.89 10.60 -14.15
C PRO A 98 -5.10 10.64 -13.19
N HIS A 99 -6.32 10.61 -13.73
CA HIS A 99 -7.57 10.67 -12.95
C HIS A 99 -8.21 9.31 -12.69
N THR A 100 -7.48 8.22 -12.95
CA THR A 100 -7.99 6.86 -12.80
C THR A 100 -7.29 6.07 -11.71
N TRP A 101 -6.41 6.72 -10.95
CA TRP A 101 -5.73 6.08 -9.84
C TRP A 101 -5.37 7.05 -8.73
N GLY A 102 -5.17 6.49 -7.53
CA GLY A 102 -4.71 7.21 -6.36
C GLY A 102 -3.97 6.29 -5.40
N VAL A 103 -3.33 6.89 -4.40
CA VAL A 103 -2.60 6.16 -3.35
C VAL A 103 -3.33 6.34 -2.02
N VAL A 104 -3.45 5.26 -1.25
CA VAL A 104 -3.98 5.25 0.12
C VAL A 104 -2.97 4.55 1.01
N THR A 105 -2.31 5.29 1.91
CA THR A 105 -1.19 4.78 2.70
C THR A 105 -1.35 5.04 4.20
N SER A 106 -0.78 4.14 5.01
CA SER A 106 -0.64 4.31 6.46
C SER A 106 0.55 5.21 6.84
N ALA A 107 1.36 5.66 5.87
CA ALA A 107 2.38 6.67 6.08
C ALA A 107 1.77 8.09 6.15
N GLY A 108 2.47 9.00 6.85
CA GLY A 108 2.19 10.44 6.74
C GLY A 108 2.50 10.97 5.34
N ARG A 109 1.89 12.08 4.95
CA ARG A 109 1.97 12.59 3.56
C ARG A 109 3.39 12.85 3.10
N ARG A 110 4.21 13.51 3.94
CA ARG A 110 5.60 13.83 3.59
C ARG A 110 6.44 12.58 3.37
N LEU A 111 6.30 11.57 4.24
CA LEU A 111 7.00 10.30 4.09
C LEU A 111 6.58 9.59 2.80
N ALA A 112 5.28 9.60 2.47
CA ALA A 112 4.78 9.01 1.24
C ALA A 112 5.39 9.68 -0.01
N GLU A 113 5.44 11.01 -0.04
CA GLU A 113 6.04 11.76 -1.14
C GLU A 113 7.55 11.47 -1.29
N VAL A 114 8.28 11.40 -0.17
CA VAL A 114 9.72 11.06 -0.15
C VAL A 114 9.95 9.65 -0.69
N ARG A 115 9.18 8.66 -0.25
CA ARG A 115 9.32 7.25 -0.67
C ARG A 115 8.98 7.05 -2.13
N MET A 116 7.87 7.64 -2.60
CA MET A 116 7.49 7.61 -4.02
C MET A 116 8.58 8.23 -4.89
N ALA A 117 9.14 9.37 -4.48
CA ALA A 117 10.22 10.03 -5.21
C ALA A 117 11.51 9.18 -5.21
N ALA A 118 11.88 8.58 -4.08
CA ALA A 118 13.05 7.70 -3.98
C ALA A 118 12.94 6.45 -4.87
N ALA A 119 11.74 5.86 -4.95
CA ALA A 119 11.42 4.77 -5.86
C ALA A 119 11.33 5.21 -7.35
N GLY A 120 11.40 6.50 -7.62
CA GLY A 120 11.24 7.09 -8.97
C GLY A 120 9.84 6.90 -9.54
N LEU A 121 8.81 6.93 -8.69
CA LEU A 121 7.40 6.83 -9.08
C LEU A 121 6.78 8.22 -9.21
N PRO A 122 5.81 8.41 -10.12
CA PRO A 122 5.06 9.66 -10.21
C PRO A 122 4.19 9.84 -8.95
N LEU A 123 4.03 11.08 -8.49
CA LEU A 123 3.04 11.37 -7.45
C LEU A 123 1.62 11.30 -8.04
N PRO A 124 0.66 10.69 -7.32
CA PRO A 124 -0.72 10.63 -7.78
C PRO A 124 -1.40 12.00 -7.67
N GLY A 125 -2.46 12.20 -8.46
CA GLY A 125 -3.37 13.33 -8.25
C GLY A 125 -4.10 13.24 -6.90
N ILE A 126 -4.39 12.02 -6.45
CA ILE A 126 -5.04 11.72 -5.16
C ILE A 126 -4.10 10.88 -4.30
N LEU A 127 -3.70 11.42 -3.15
CA LEU A 127 -2.92 10.74 -2.11
C LEU A 127 -3.67 10.91 -0.80
N VAL A 128 -4.19 9.81 -0.23
CA VAL A 128 -4.79 9.79 1.10
C VAL A 128 -3.79 9.19 2.06
N SER A 129 -3.22 10.02 2.91
CA SER A 129 -2.24 9.64 3.93
C SER A 129 -2.89 9.35 5.29
N ALA A 130 -2.11 8.82 6.23
CA ALA A 130 -2.54 8.63 7.62
C ALA A 130 -2.88 9.95 8.35
N ASP A 131 -2.46 11.09 7.80
CA ASP A 131 -2.76 12.43 8.32
C ASP A 131 -4.18 12.89 7.94
N GLU A 132 -4.79 12.26 6.94
CA GLU A 132 -6.06 12.66 6.32
C GLU A 132 -7.25 11.78 6.76
N VAL A 133 -7.01 10.79 7.62
CA VAL A 133 -8.03 9.84 8.10
C VAL A 133 -8.11 9.80 9.62
N SER A 134 -9.33 9.67 10.12
CA SER A 134 -9.58 9.49 11.55
C SER A 134 -9.22 8.07 12.01
N ARG A 135 -9.44 7.07 11.15
CA ARG A 135 -9.19 5.65 11.40
C ARG A 135 -8.37 5.06 10.25
N GLY A 136 -7.20 4.51 10.58
CA GLY A 136 -6.33 3.85 9.60
C GLY A 136 -6.79 2.43 9.27
N LYS A 137 -6.12 1.80 8.31
CA LYS A 137 -6.34 0.38 7.94
C LYS A 137 -6.27 -0.49 9.21
N PRO A 138 -7.23 -1.40 9.46
CA PRO A 138 -8.17 -2.00 8.50
C PRO A 138 -9.49 -1.27 8.29
N ASP A 139 -9.64 -0.04 8.81
CA ASP A 139 -10.84 0.75 8.56
C ASP A 139 -10.94 1.18 7.09
N PRO A 140 -12.13 1.16 6.46
CA PRO A 140 -12.30 1.50 5.04
C PRO A 140 -12.19 3.00 4.73
N GLU A 141 -12.13 3.88 5.73
CA GLU A 141 -12.18 5.35 5.59
C GLU A 141 -11.25 5.88 4.47
N GLY A 142 -9.99 5.45 4.45
CA GLY A 142 -9.01 5.92 3.47
C GLY A 142 -9.37 5.60 2.02
N TYR A 143 -9.83 4.37 1.76
CA TYR A 143 -10.23 3.96 0.41
C TYR A 143 -11.55 4.60 -0.03
N LEU A 144 -12.51 4.75 0.88
CA LEU A 144 -13.75 5.48 0.60
C LEU A 144 -13.48 6.94 0.26
N SER A 145 -12.56 7.59 0.99
CA SER A 145 -12.13 8.96 0.71
C SER A 145 -11.47 9.08 -0.67
N ALA A 146 -10.54 8.19 -1.01
CA ALA A 146 -9.87 8.22 -2.30
C ALA A 146 -10.83 7.98 -3.48
N ALA A 147 -11.76 7.03 -3.35
CA ALA A 147 -12.79 6.78 -4.36
C ALA A 147 -13.67 8.02 -4.58
N ALA A 148 -14.10 8.68 -3.50
CA ALA A 148 -14.89 9.90 -3.58
C ALA A 148 -14.13 11.06 -4.25
N GLN A 149 -12.85 11.24 -3.94
CA GLN A 149 -12.00 12.27 -4.56
C GLN A 149 -11.76 12.03 -6.06
N LEU A 150 -11.73 10.77 -6.50
CA LEU A 150 -11.68 10.41 -7.91
C LEU A 150 -13.04 10.47 -8.62
N GLY A 151 -14.13 10.76 -7.91
CA GLY A 151 -15.49 10.75 -8.46
C GLY A 151 -15.96 9.35 -8.87
N CYS A 152 -15.38 8.30 -8.27
CA CYS A 152 -15.67 6.91 -8.57
C CYS A 152 -16.59 6.31 -7.48
N PRO A 153 -17.69 5.64 -7.84
CA PRO A 153 -18.42 4.80 -6.89
C PRO A 153 -17.46 3.74 -6.31
N PRO A 154 -17.44 3.49 -4.99
CA PRO A 154 -16.48 2.56 -4.39
C PRO A 154 -16.50 1.16 -4.99
N GLN A 155 -17.68 0.64 -5.36
CA GLN A 155 -17.85 -0.67 -6.01
C GLN A 155 -17.23 -0.78 -7.42
N ASP A 156 -16.95 0.36 -8.06
CA ASP A 156 -16.32 0.40 -9.39
C ASP A 156 -14.81 0.57 -9.29
N ALA A 157 -14.28 0.76 -8.07
CA ALA A 157 -12.85 0.83 -7.80
C ALA A 157 -12.28 -0.57 -7.48
N VAL A 158 -11.00 -0.75 -7.75
CA VAL A 158 -10.24 -1.92 -7.33
C VAL A 158 -9.10 -1.46 -6.43
N VAL A 159 -9.02 -2.06 -5.24
CA VAL A 159 -7.90 -1.84 -4.32
C VAL A 159 -6.74 -2.78 -4.64
N VAL A 160 -5.52 -2.28 -4.57
CA VAL A 160 -4.28 -3.05 -4.74
C VAL A 160 -3.47 -2.94 -3.45
N GLU A 161 -3.14 -4.07 -2.83
CA GLU A 161 -2.60 -4.14 -1.46
C GLU A 161 -1.62 -5.29 -1.26
N ASP A 162 -0.82 -5.25 -0.19
CA ASP A 162 0.11 -6.31 0.20
C ASP A 162 -0.13 -6.83 1.64
N SER A 163 -0.98 -6.15 2.41
CA SER A 163 -1.13 -6.36 3.85
C SER A 163 -2.53 -6.84 4.26
N SER A 164 -2.62 -7.66 5.30
CA SER A 164 -3.92 -8.13 5.82
C SER A 164 -4.80 -6.98 6.34
N ALA A 165 -4.19 -5.94 6.91
CA ALA A 165 -4.93 -4.76 7.34
C ALA A 165 -5.57 -4.05 6.13
N GLY A 166 -4.79 -3.86 5.08
CA GLY A 166 -5.22 -3.19 3.88
C GLY A 166 -6.19 -3.97 3.01
N VAL A 167 -5.97 -5.29 2.83
CA VAL A 167 -6.93 -6.15 2.12
C VAL A 167 -8.30 -6.09 2.79
N ARG A 168 -8.36 -6.13 4.13
CA ARG A 168 -9.64 -5.96 4.86
C ARG A 168 -10.28 -4.60 4.63
N ALA A 169 -9.49 -3.52 4.64
CA ALA A 169 -9.99 -2.18 4.36
C ALA A 169 -10.53 -2.06 2.93
N GLY A 170 -9.83 -2.63 1.94
CA GLY A 170 -10.23 -2.60 0.55
C GLY A 170 -11.49 -3.41 0.26
N LEU A 171 -11.60 -4.61 0.84
CA LEU A 171 -12.82 -5.42 0.74
C LEU A 171 -14.01 -4.73 1.41
N ALA A 172 -13.81 -4.10 2.56
CA ALA A 172 -14.87 -3.36 3.25
C ALA A 172 -15.30 -2.08 2.51
N ALA A 173 -14.38 -1.41 1.79
CA ALA A 173 -14.65 -0.17 1.07
C ALA A 173 -15.24 -0.39 -0.32
N CYS A 174 -14.61 -1.25 -1.12
CA CYS A 174 -14.85 -1.37 -2.56
C CYS A 174 -15.39 -2.74 -2.97
N GLY A 175 -15.32 -3.75 -2.09
CA GLY A 175 -15.73 -5.13 -2.40
C GLY A 175 -14.80 -5.87 -3.37
N ARG A 176 -13.84 -5.19 -4.01
CA ARG A 176 -12.84 -5.77 -4.91
C ARG A 176 -11.44 -5.34 -4.48
N THR A 177 -10.59 -6.33 -4.26
CA THR A 177 -9.18 -6.13 -3.90
C THR A 177 -8.33 -7.17 -4.59
N VAL A 178 -7.12 -6.78 -4.97
CA VAL A 178 -6.07 -7.66 -5.46
C VAL A 178 -4.84 -7.54 -4.57
N VAL A 179 -4.07 -8.62 -4.49
CA VAL A 179 -2.87 -8.68 -3.67
C VAL A 179 -1.61 -8.61 -4.53
N ILE A 180 -0.64 -7.82 -4.09
CA ILE A 180 0.74 -7.80 -4.59
C ILE A 180 1.65 -8.42 -3.52
N GLY A 181 2.55 -9.30 -3.94
CA GLY A 181 3.52 -9.96 -3.08
C GLY A 181 3.07 -11.33 -2.54
N ALA A 182 3.42 -11.60 -1.28
CA ALA A 182 3.43 -12.94 -0.70
C ALA A 182 2.24 -13.27 0.20
N LEU A 183 1.29 -12.35 0.41
CA LEU A 183 0.17 -12.56 1.33
C LEU A 183 -0.88 -13.53 0.75
N ASP A 184 -0.79 -14.80 1.12
CA ASP A 184 -1.63 -15.88 0.60
C ASP A 184 -2.95 -16.10 1.37
N THR A 185 -3.12 -15.45 2.52
CA THR A 185 -4.25 -15.64 3.43
C THR A 185 -5.61 -15.30 2.80
N TYR A 186 -5.60 -14.58 1.67
CA TYR A 186 -6.80 -14.11 0.97
C TYR A 186 -6.93 -14.68 -0.45
N ASP A 187 -6.17 -15.73 -0.79
CA ASP A 187 -6.18 -16.33 -2.14
C ASP A 187 -7.59 -16.83 -2.58
N ASP A 188 -8.53 -17.02 -1.64
CA ASP A 188 -9.91 -17.40 -1.90
C ASP A 188 -10.85 -16.24 -2.28
N VAL A 189 -10.48 -15.00 -1.93
CA VAL A 189 -11.31 -13.80 -2.11
C VAL A 189 -10.64 -12.67 -2.89
N ALA A 190 -9.31 -12.70 -3.02
CA ALA A 190 -8.53 -11.68 -3.71
C ALA A 190 -7.44 -12.35 -4.57
N PRO A 191 -7.42 -12.15 -5.90
CA PRO A 191 -6.37 -12.69 -6.74
C PRO A 191 -5.03 -12.01 -6.42
N ARG A 192 -3.95 -12.78 -6.52
CA ARG A 192 -2.61 -12.38 -6.09
C ARG A 192 -1.60 -12.44 -7.22
N TRP A 193 -0.71 -11.45 -7.29
CA TRP A 193 0.47 -11.44 -8.16
C TRP A 193 1.72 -11.13 -7.33
N THR A 194 2.89 -11.58 -7.78
CA THR A 194 4.15 -11.26 -7.10
C THR A 194 4.47 -9.76 -7.19
N ASP A 195 4.25 -9.17 -8.35
CA ASP A 195 4.54 -7.77 -8.66
C ASP A 195 3.73 -7.35 -9.91
N PHE A 196 4.06 -6.19 -10.50
CA PHE A 196 3.36 -5.63 -11.65
C PHE A 196 3.96 -6.02 -13.02
N ARG A 197 5.00 -6.87 -13.07
CA ARG A 197 5.58 -7.29 -14.35
C ARG A 197 4.53 -8.02 -15.18
N GLY A 198 4.35 -7.52 -16.41
CA GLY A 198 3.37 -8.07 -17.34
C GLY A 198 1.99 -7.43 -17.27
N PHE A 199 1.72 -6.54 -16.31
CA PHE A 199 0.53 -5.69 -16.32
C PHE A 199 0.63 -4.69 -17.47
N ARG A 200 -0.43 -4.55 -18.27
CA ARG A 200 -0.48 -3.64 -19.42
C ARG A 200 -1.80 -2.89 -19.43
N VAL A 201 -1.72 -1.56 -19.52
CA VAL A 201 -2.90 -0.71 -19.72
C VAL A 201 -3.32 -0.80 -21.18
N GLU A 202 -4.54 -1.28 -21.40
CA GLU A 202 -5.12 -1.32 -22.73
C GLU A 202 -5.53 0.08 -23.20
N PRO A 203 -5.42 0.39 -24.51
CA PRO A 203 -5.91 1.65 -25.05
C PRO A 203 -7.40 1.84 -24.75
N PRO A 204 -7.87 3.08 -24.51
CA PRO A 204 -9.29 3.36 -24.32
C PRO A 204 -10.12 2.81 -25.48
N ARG A 205 -11.19 2.08 -25.16
CA ARG A 205 -12.11 1.50 -26.15
C ARG A 205 -13.44 2.25 -26.10
N ALA A 206 -14.03 2.51 -27.27
CA ALA A 206 -15.33 3.16 -27.34
C ALA A 206 -16.38 2.37 -26.56
N GLY A 207 -17.10 3.03 -25.65
CA GLY A 207 -18.12 2.41 -24.79
C GLY A 207 -17.59 1.71 -23.54
N VAL A 208 -16.28 1.69 -23.29
CA VAL A 208 -15.67 1.18 -22.05
C VAL A 208 -15.15 2.37 -21.24
N SER A 209 -15.78 2.65 -20.10
CA SER A 209 -15.32 3.66 -19.14
C SER A 209 -14.29 3.07 -18.17
N GLY A 210 -13.30 3.86 -17.75
CA GLY A 210 -12.28 3.43 -16.79
C GLY A 210 -11.03 2.84 -17.43
N VAL A 211 -10.33 1.99 -16.68
CA VAL A 211 -9.07 1.34 -17.03
C VAL A 211 -9.30 -0.14 -17.25
N LEU A 212 -8.81 -0.64 -18.38
CA LEU A 212 -8.72 -2.05 -18.67
C LEU A 212 -7.25 -2.47 -18.61
N LEU A 213 -6.95 -3.46 -17.78
CA LEU A 213 -5.62 -4.03 -17.62
C LEU A 213 -5.59 -5.44 -18.18
N ASP A 214 -4.67 -5.71 -19.10
CA ASP A 214 -4.23 -7.07 -19.39
C ASP A 214 -3.25 -7.48 -18.30
N VAL A 215 -3.54 -8.57 -17.60
CA VAL A 215 -2.73 -9.07 -16.48
C VAL A 215 -2.26 -10.50 -16.76
N PRO A 216 -1.12 -10.93 -16.18
CA PRO A 216 -0.74 -12.35 -16.16
C PRO A 216 -1.78 -13.19 -15.41
N GLU A 217 -1.70 -14.51 -15.57
CA GLU A 217 -2.43 -15.40 -14.65
C GLU A 217 -1.98 -15.12 -13.20
N PRO A 218 -2.91 -15.06 -12.24
CA PRO A 218 -2.55 -14.87 -10.84
C PRO A 218 -1.76 -16.07 -10.33
N VAL A 219 -1.03 -15.83 -9.23
CA VAL A 219 -0.36 -16.89 -8.48
C VAL A 219 -1.40 -17.91 -8.02
N ALA A 220 -1.10 -19.20 -8.20
CA ALA A 220 -1.99 -20.27 -7.76
C ALA A 220 -2.14 -20.24 -6.23
N ALA A 221 -3.36 -20.51 -5.75
CA ALA A 221 -3.67 -20.49 -4.33
C ALA A 221 -2.70 -21.37 -3.51
N GLY A 222 -2.12 -20.82 -2.45
CA GLY A 222 -1.16 -21.51 -1.57
C GLY A 222 0.24 -21.70 -2.15
N GLN A 223 0.53 -21.16 -3.34
CA GLN A 223 1.90 -21.12 -3.86
C GLN A 223 2.71 -20.05 -3.11
N VAL A 224 3.80 -20.50 -2.50
CA VAL A 224 4.77 -19.62 -1.83
C VAL A 224 5.51 -18.78 -2.86
N VAL A 225 5.55 -17.48 -2.61
CA VAL A 225 6.25 -16.49 -3.43
C VAL A 225 7.31 -15.85 -2.55
N ALA A 226 8.55 -15.83 -3.01
CA ALA A 226 9.60 -15.06 -2.36
C ALA A 226 9.32 -13.57 -2.58
N ARG A 227 9.48 -12.77 -1.51
CA ARG A 227 9.55 -11.31 -1.63
C ARG A 227 10.84 -10.93 -2.35
#